data_AF-A0A2I0JB05-F1
#
_entry.id   AF-A0A2I0JB05-F1
#
_cell.length_a   1.000
_cell.length_b   1.000
_cell.length_c   1.000
_cell.angle_alpha   90.00
_cell.angle_beta   90.00
_cell.angle_gamma   90.00
#
_symmetry.space_group_name_H-M   'P 1'
#
loop_
_entity.id
_entity.type
_entity.pdbx_description
1 polymer ?
#
loop_
_entity_poly.entity_id
_entity_poly.type
_entity_poly.pdbx_seq_one_letter_code
_entity_poly.pdbx_strand_id
1 'polypeptide(L)'
;MLPPSRREFRDIYVVFELMESDLHHVIKANDDLTPEHYQFFLYQLLRGLKYIHTANVFHRDLKPKNILANADCKLKICDFGLARVSFNDAPSAIFWTISSI
;
A
#
# COMPACT_ATOMS: atom_id res chain seq x y z
N MET A 1 -26.40 0.16 -5.73
CA MET A 1 -27.31 1.33 -5.77
C MET A 1 -26.51 2.56 -5.41
N LEU A 2 -26.56 3.63 -6.23
CA LEU A 2 -26.00 4.93 -5.86
C LEU A 2 -27.05 5.68 -5.01
N PRO A 3 -26.64 6.50 -4.02
CA PRO A 3 -27.61 7.22 -3.18
C PRO A 3 -28.40 8.23 -4.01
N PRO A 4 -29.66 8.48 -3.63
CA PRO A 4 -30.53 9.41 -4.32
C PRO A 4 -30.10 10.89 -4.16
N SER A 5 -29.30 11.23 -3.14
CA SER A 5 -28.80 12.59 -2.93
C SER A 5 -27.34 12.63 -2.48
N ARG A 6 -26.58 13.65 -2.92
CA ARG A 6 -25.17 13.86 -2.53
C ARG A 6 -24.99 14.07 -1.01
N ARG A 7 -26.03 14.50 -0.30
CA ARG A 7 -26.00 14.78 1.15
C ARG A 7 -26.15 13.53 2.01
N GLU A 8 -26.62 12.43 1.44
CA GLU A 8 -26.82 11.15 2.13
C GLU A 8 -25.69 10.14 1.88
N PHE A 9 -24.71 10.50 1.05
CA PHE A 9 -23.58 9.63 0.76
C PHE A 9 -22.62 9.57 1.95
N ARG A 10 -22.64 8.45 2.67
CA ARG A 10 -21.74 8.17 3.81
C ARG A 10 -20.56 7.28 3.43
N ASP A 11 -20.63 6.66 2.26
CA ASP A 11 -19.68 5.66 1.80
C ASP A 11 -18.74 6.24 0.74
N ILE A 12 -17.48 5.84 0.75
CA ILE A 12 -16.52 6.17 -0.31
C ILE A 12 -16.22 4.88 -1.07
N TYR A 13 -16.49 4.89 -2.37
CA TYR A 13 -16.15 3.79 -3.26
C TYR A 13 -14.95 4.21 -4.11
N VAL A 14 -13.87 3.42 -4.05
CA VAL A 14 -12.69 3.63 -4.88
C VAL A 14 -12.48 2.39 -5.74
N VAL A 15 -12.39 2.60 -7.06
CA VAL A 15 -12.21 1.52 -8.03
C VAL A 15 -10.75 1.48 -8.44
N PHE A 16 -10.15 0.29 -8.34
CA PHE A 16 -8.79 0.00 -8.77
C PHE A 16 -8.81 -1.19 -9.71
N GLU A 17 -7.65 -1.47 -10.31
CA GLU A 17 -7.45 -2.79 -10.93
C GLU A 17 -7.54 -3.90 -9.87
N LEU A 18 -7.93 -5.09 -10.32
CA LEU A 18 -8.01 -6.27 -9.47
C LEU A 18 -6.61 -6.87 -9.31
N MET A 19 -6.25 -7.12 -8.05
CA MET A 19 -5.14 -7.98 -7.67
C MET A 19 -5.73 -9.17 -6.91
N GLU A 20 -5.54 -10.38 -7.40
CA GLU A 20 -6.26 -11.58 -6.94
C GLU A 20 -5.84 -12.01 -5.53
N SER A 21 -4.65 -11.62 -5.08
CA SER A 21 -4.10 -12.03 -3.80
C SER A 21 -3.19 -10.97 -3.20
N ASP A 22 -2.63 -11.28 -2.03
CA ASP A 22 -1.54 -10.55 -1.40
C ASP A 22 -0.33 -11.46 -1.22
N LEU A 23 0.84 -10.86 -1.01
CA LEU A 23 2.09 -11.60 -0.90
C LEU A 23 2.12 -12.49 0.35
N HIS A 24 1.34 -12.20 1.40
CA HIS A 24 1.21 -13.08 2.56
C HIS A 24 0.57 -14.41 2.18
N HIS A 25 -0.52 -14.38 1.40
CA HIS A 25 -1.18 -15.57 0.90
C HIS A 25 -0.32 -16.30 -0.13
N VAL A 26 0.32 -15.59 -1.06
CA VAL A 26 1.21 -16.20 -2.06
C VAL A 26 2.34 -16.99 -1.40
N ILE A 27 3.04 -16.40 -0.41
CA ILE A 27 4.15 -17.08 0.28
C ILE A 27 3.68 -18.30 1.08
N LYS A 28 2.47 -18.26 1.64
CA LYS A 28 1.94 -19.36 2.47
C LYS A 28 1.33 -20.51 1.69
N ALA A 29 0.73 -20.22 0.54
CA ALA A 29 -0.07 -21.19 -0.21
C ALA A 29 0.70 -21.84 -1.36
N ASN A 30 1.87 -21.29 -1.74
CA ASN A 30 2.61 -21.73 -2.90
C ASN A 30 3.93 -22.38 -2.49
N ASP A 31 3.94 -23.71 -2.44
CA ASP A 31 5.13 -24.50 -2.14
C ASP A 31 6.14 -24.53 -3.31
N ASP A 32 5.76 -24.05 -4.50
CA ASP A 32 6.58 -24.04 -5.72
C ASP A 32 7.33 -22.71 -5.95
N LEU A 33 7.41 -21.84 -4.94
CA LEU A 33 8.17 -20.59 -5.04
C LEU A 33 9.68 -20.87 -5.10
N THR A 34 10.23 -20.70 -6.29
CA THR A 34 11.67 -20.83 -6.55
C THR A 34 12.47 -19.57 -6.13
N PRO A 35 13.81 -19.66 -5.95
CA PRO A 35 14.69 -18.51 -5.72
C PRO A 35 14.45 -17.32 -6.67
N GLU A 36 14.15 -17.59 -7.94
CA GLU A 36 13.90 -16.58 -8.96
C GLU A 36 12.63 -15.78 -8.68
N HIS A 37 11.57 -16.42 -8.15
CA HIS A 37 10.35 -15.73 -7.73
C HIS A 37 10.64 -14.75 -6.60
N TYR A 38 11.40 -15.17 -5.58
CA TYR A 38 11.78 -14.29 -4.47
C TYR A 38 12.61 -13.09 -4.94
N GLN A 39 13.57 -13.32 -5.85
CA GLN A 39 14.35 -12.25 -6.46
C GLN A 39 13.47 -11.27 -7.24
N PHE A 40 12.53 -11.79 -8.03
CA PHE A 40 11.62 -10.98 -8.82
C PHE A 40 10.65 -10.17 -7.95
N PHE A 41 10.12 -10.76 -6.88
CA PHE A 41 9.29 -10.07 -5.90
C PHE A 41 10.06 -8.94 -5.19
N LEU A 42 11.27 -9.23 -4.71
CA LEU A 42 12.11 -8.24 -4.06
C LEU A 42 12.47 -7.09 -5.01
N TYR A 43 12.80 -7.40 -6.27
CA TYR A 43 13.07 -6.40 -7.29
C TYR A 43 11.88 -5.44 -7.48
N GLN A 44 10.67 -5.98 -7.66
CA GLN A 44 9.47 -5.18 -7.85
C GLN A 44 9.16 -4.32 -6.62
N LEU A 45 9.28 -4.88 -5.42
CA LEU A 45 9.08 -4.17 -4.16
C LEU A 45 10.05 -2.99 -4.04
N LEU A 46 11.34 -3.22 -4.25
CA LEU A 46 12.37 -2.17 -4.19
C LEU A 46 12.18 -1.10 -5.28
N ARG A 47 11.74 -1.50 -6.48
CA ARG A 47 11.39 -0.55 -7.55
C ARG A 47 10.22 0.35 -7.15
N GLY A 48 9.18 -0.21 -6.54
CA GLY A 48 8.05 0.56 -6.00
C GLY A 48 8.47 1.49 -4.86
N LEU A 49 9.29 1.00 -3.93
CA LEU A 49 9.81 1.81 -2.82
C LEU A 49 10.71 2.95 -3.28
N LYS A 50 11.56 2.71 -4.29
CA LYS A 50 12.35 3.79 -4.90
C LYS A 50 11.44 4.92 -5.37
N TYR A 51 10.34 4.62 -6.06
CA TYR A 51 9.38 5.63 -6.51
C TYR A 51 8.75 6.39 -5.33
N ILE A 52 8.24 5.67 -4.32
CA ILE A 52 7.62 6.27 -3.13
C ILE A 52 8.62 7.18 -2.39
N HIS A 53 9.85 6.73 -2.20
CA HIS A 53 10.89 7.47 -1.47
C HIS A 53 11.42 8.66 -2.27
N THR A 54 11.52 8.59 -3.60
CA THR A 54 11.85 9.76 -4.44
C THR A 54 10.80 10.87 -4.33
N ALA A 55 9.55 10.52 -4.02
CA ALA A 55 8.49 11.49 -3.71
C ALA A 55 8.51 11.99 -2.25
N ASN A 56 9.56 11.70 -1.48
CA ASN A 56 9.67 12.00 -0.06
C ASN A 56 8.53 11.41 0.79
N VAL A 57 7.96 10.27 0.38
CA VAL A 57 6.92 9.57 1.14
C VAL A 57 7.53 8.37 1.84
N PHE A 58 7.17 8.14 3.09
CA PHE A 58 7.46 6.92 3.82
C PHE A 58 6.17 6.12 4.01
N HIS A 59 6.14 4.86 3.58
CA HIS A 59 4.95 4.00 3.71
C HIS A 59 4.64 3.65 5.18
N ARG A 60 5.69 3.34 5.97
CA ARG A 60 5.68 3.00 7.41
C ARG A 60 4.91 1.74 7.84
N ASP A 61 4.11 1.12 6.98
CA ASP A 61 3.43 -0.15 7.26
C ASP A 61 3.66 -1.20 6.16
N LEU A 62 4.92 -1.44 5.81
CA LEU A 62 5.27 -2.48 4.84
C LEU A 62 5.25 -3.85 5.51
N LYS A 63 4.41 -4.72 5.00
CA LYS A 63 4.25 -6.13 5.39
C LYS A 63 3.66 -6.90 4.22
N PRO A 64 3.82 -8.24 4.13
CA PRO A 64 3.33 -9.00 2.98
C PRO A 64 1.84 -8.81 2.66
N LYS A 65 0.99 -8.54 3.67
CA LYS A 65 -0.45 -8.25 3.47
C LYS A 65 -0.73 -6.93 2.74
N ASN A 66 0.21 -5.98 2.77
CA ASN A 66 0.11 -4.68 2.10
C ASN A 66 0.82 -4.68 0.73
N ILE A 67 1.24 -5.85 0.26
CA ILE A 67 1.81 -6.06 -1.06
C ILE A 67 0.85 -6.94 -1.85
N LEU A 68 0.08 -6.34 -2.75
CA LEU A 68 -0.86 -7.05 -3.60
C LEU A 68 -0.12 -7.79 -4.70
N ALA A 69 -0.63 -8.96 -5.09
CA ALA A 69 -0.05 -9.84 -6.09
C ALA A 69 -1.12 -10.34 -7.05
N ASN A 70 -0.74 -10.55 -8.32
CA ASN A 70 -1.63 -11.11 -9.34
C ASN A 70 -1.04 -12.36 -10.00
N ALA A 71 -1.83 -13.01 -10.87
CA ALA A 71 -1.43 -14.23 -11.57
C ALA A 71 -0.23 -14.05 -12.52
N ASP A 72 0.05 -12.82 -12.97
CA ASP A 72 1.22 -12.47 -13.79
C ASP A 72 2.50 -12.27 -12.93
N CYS A 73 2.48 -12.64 -11.64
CA CYS A 73 3.54 -12.35 -10.67
C CYS A 73 3.87 -10.85 -10.51
N LYS A 74 2.94 -9.94 -10.83
CA LYS A 74 3.12 -8.50 -10.62
C LYS A 74 2.80 -8.13 -9.18
N LEU A 75 3.61 -7.24 -8.61
CA LEU A 75 3.40 -6.72 -7.26
C LEU A 75 3.00 -5.24 -7.25
N LYS A 76 2.09 -4.87 -6.35
CA LYS A 76 1.76 -3.46 -6.05
C LYS A 76 1.70 -3.21 -4.55
N ILE A 77 2.31 -2.11 -4.11
CA ILE A 77 2.25 -1.65 -2.72
C ILE A 77 0.90 -0.96 -2.50
N CYS A 78 0.19 -1.31 -1.44
CA CYS A 78 -1.09 -0.70 -1.08
C CYS A 78 -1.12 -0.32 0.41
N ASP A 79 -2.21 0.32 0.84
CA ASP A 79 -2.46 0.78 2.21
C ASP A 79 -1.48 1.86 2.71
N PHE A 80 -1.66 3.06 2.16
CA PHE A 80 -0.92 4.27 2.54
C PHE A 80 -1.56 4.99 3.75
N GLY A 81 -2.48 4.37 4.51
CA GLY A 81 -3.16 5.02 5.63
C GLY A 81 -2.22 5.50 6.73
N LEU A 82 -1.07 4.83 6.88
CA LEU A 82 -0.01 5.20 7.80
C LEU A 82 1.15 5.96 7.14
N ALA A 83 1.08 6.28 5.86
CA ALA A 83 2.18 6.94 5.15
C ALA A 83 2.38 8.40 5.62
N ARG A 84 3.60 8.93 5.51
CA ARG A 84 3.94 10.33 5.84
C ARG A 84 4.89 10.94 4.83
N VAL A 85 4.76 12.23 4.60
CA VAL A 85 5.68 13.02 3.76
C VAL A 85 6.81 13.55 4.63
N SER A 86 8.05 13.40 4.16
CA SER A 86 9.24 14.05 4.72
C SER A 86 9.30 15.48 4.18
N PHE A 87 8.99 16.46 5.01
CA PHE A 87 9.27 17.85 4.69
C PHE A 87 10.70 18.13 5.18
N ASN A 88 11.63 18.40 4.25
CA ASN A 88 13.04 18.57 4.60
C ASN A 88 13.43 19.99 5.04
N ASP A 89 12.49 20.91 5.21
CA ASP A 89 12.78 22.25 5.73
C ASP A 89 11.76 22.69 6.80
N ALA A 90 12.28 22.88 8.03
CA ALA A 90 11.67 23.44 9.25
C ALA A 90 10.75 22.53 10.13
N PRO A 91 10.84 22.66 11.47
CA PRO A 91 10.19 21.73 12.40
C PRO A 91 8.71 22.07 12.52
N SER A 92 7.84 21.33 11.86
CA SER A 92 6.42 21.35 12.22
C SER A 92 6.22 20.44 13.43
N ALA A 93 6.42 21.00 14.62
CA ALA A 93 5.67 20.56 15.78
C ALA A 93 4.18 20.75 15.47
N ILE A 94 3.57 19.74 14.86
CA ILE A 94 2.12 19.61 14.79
C ILE A 94 1.80 18.27 15.42
N PHE A 95 1.58 18.36 16.72
CA PHE A 95 0.85 17.41 17.52
C PHE A 95 -0.48 17.07 16.82
N TRP A 96 -0.55 15.93 16.13
CA TRP A 96 -1.83 15.34 15.71
C TRP A 96 -2.48 14.47 16.80
N THR A 97 -1.92 14.46 18.01
CA THR A 97 -2.69 14.17 19.22
C THR A 97 -2.98 15.53 19.85
N ILE A 98 -4.17 16.10 19.66
CA ILE A 98 -5.29 15.90 20.57
C ILE A 98 -6.62 16.26 19.88
N SER A 99 -7.60 15.38 20.02
CA SER A 99 -8.96 15.69 20.51
C SER A 99 -9.47 14.37 21.06
N SER A 100 -9.33 14.10 22.36
CA SER A 100 -10.29 14.51 23.38
C SER A 100 -11.73 14.35 22.89
N ILE A 101 -12.22 13.12 22.95
CA ILE A 101 -13.51 12.80 23.57
C ILE A 101 -13.21 11.67 24.56
#